data_AF-A0AAN6L980-F1
#
_entry.id   AF-A0AAN6L980-F1
#
_cell.length_a   1.000
_cell.length_b   1.000
_cell.length_c   1.000
_cell.angle_alpha   90.00
_cell.angle_beta   90.00
_cell.angle_gamma   90.00
#
_symmetry.space_group_name_H-M   'P 1'
#
loop_
_entity.id
_entity.type
_entity.pdbx_description
1 polymer ?
#
loop_
_entity_poly.entity_id
_entity_poly.type
_entity_poly.pdbx_seq_one_letter_code
_entity_poly.pdbx_strand_id
1 'polypeptide(L)'
;MAPPPDTNNLKQQLLRSHVEARQQLETRKRQLEREYEEAMIKKSNQKKFPWSPEAWKAAGEAHVRGEYRGISSQGFPILCTPSGPGPFTTPENIQEAGGLESAPGVISSTESQWGPIELEPTEEVSQMNGKARVQYCDVGFKEWKRIKEKTEGVDVVIWFNGKRRFAWLAHSMKQKLEEW
;
A
#
# COMPACT_ATOMS: atom_id res chain seq x y z
N MET A 1 -68.68 -15.12 -37.31
CA MET A 1 -67.78 -13.97 -37.47
C MET A 1 -66.95 -13.86 -36.20
N ALA A 2 -65.62 -13.90 -36.29
CA ALA A 2 -64.76 -13.73 -35.11
C ALA A 2 -64.76 -12.25 -34.69
N PRO A 3 -64.74 -11.92 -33.39
CA PRO A 3 -64.68 -10.54 -32.93
C PRO A 3 -63.35 -9.90 -33.39
N PRO A 4 -63.37 -8.59 -33.73
CA PRO A 4 -62.16 -7.89 -34.15
C PRO A 4 -61.12 -7.89 -33.02
N PRO A 5 -59.82 -7.99 -33.35
CA PRO A 5 -58.76 -8.04 -32.35
C PRO A 5 -58.80 -6.80 -31.46
N ASP A 6 -58.62 -7.00 -30.16
CA ASP A 6 -58.61 -5.94 -29.15
C ASP A 6 -57.36 -5.07 -29.30
N THR A 7 -57.49 -4.06 -30.15
CA THR A 7 -56.42 -3.09 -30.46
C THR A 7 -55.95 -2.31 -29.23
N ASN A 8 -56.74 -2.24 -28.16
CA ASN A 8 -56.36 -1.54 -26.94
C ASN A 8 -55.37 -2.38 -26.10
N ASN A 9 -55.59 -3.70 -26.06
CA ASN A 9 -54.67 -4.64 -25.42
C ASN A 9 -53.29 -4.63 -26.10
N LEU A 10 -53.26 -4.65 -27.43
CA LEU A 10 -52.03 -4.57 -28.24
C LEU A 10 -51.23 -3.28 -27.97
N LYS A 11 -51.91 -2.13 -27.88
CA LYS A 11 -51.25 -0.85 -27.57
C LYS A 11 -50.66 -0.83 -26.16
N GLN A 12 -51.34 -1.40 -25.17
CA GLN A 12 -50.82 -1.50 -23.81
C GLN A 12 -49.62 -2.45 -23.71
N GLN A 13 -49.64 -3.58 -24.41
CA GLN A 13 -48.50 -4.50 -24.48
C GLN A 13 -47.28 -3.83 -25.12
N LEU A 14 -47.48 -3.12 -26.23
CA LEU A 14 -46.40 -2.40 -26.92
C LEU A 14 -45.79 -1.31 -26.03
N LEU A 15 -46.63 -0.56 -25.30
CA LEU A 15 -46.16 0.49 -24.39
C LEU A 15 -45.33 -0.08 -23.23
N ARG A 16 -45.76 -1.21 -22.65
CA ARG A 16 -45.02 -1.90 -21.57
C ARG A 16 -43.66 -2.39 -22.06
N SER A 17 -43.64 -3.05 -23.22
CA SER A 17 -42.40 -3.53 -23.84
C SER A 17 -41.41 -2.39 -24.10
N HIS A 18 -41.89 -1.22 -24.56
CA HIS A 18 -41.03 -0.06 -24.81
C HIS A 18 -40.44 0.54 -23.51
N VAL A 19 -41.21 0.54 -22.43
CA VAL A 19 -40.75 1.01 -21.12
C VAL A 19 -39.70 0.06 -20.55
N GLU A 20 -39.92 -1.25 -20.64
CA GLU A 20 -38.95 -2.27 -20.21
C GLU A 20 -37.65 -2.19 -21.00
N ALA A 21 -37.73 -2.03 -22.33
CA ALA A 21 -36.55 -1.86 -23.18
C ALA A 21 -35.73 -0.62 -22.79
N ARG A 22 -36.39 0.50 -22.47
CA ARG A 22 -35.71 1.72 -22.00
C ARG A 22 -35.00 1.50 -20.66
N GLN A 23 -35.65 0.83 -19.71
CA GLN A 23 -35.04 0.52 -18.41
C GLN A 23 -33.84 -0.42 -18.54
N GLN A 24 -33.90 -1.41 -19.44
CA GLN A 24 -32.77 -2.29 -19.72
C GLN A 24 -31.60 -1.52 -20.34
N LEU A 25 -31.88 -0.56 -21.23
CA LEU A 25 -30.85 0.25 -21.88
C LEU A 25 -30.15 1.18 -20.87
N GLU A 26 -30.92 1.79 -19.96
CA GLU A 26 -30.38 2.62 -18.88
C GLU A 26 -29.53 1.81 -17.88
N THR A 27 -29.98 0.62 -17.49
CA THR A 27 -29.22 -0.25 -16.57
C THR A 27 -27.93 -0.74 -17.22
N ARG A 28 -27.98 -1.11 -18.50
CA ARG A 28 -26.77 -1.50 -19.25
C ARG A 28 -25.78 -0.36 -19.39
N LYS A 29 -26.25 0.86 -19.63
CA LYS A 29 -25.39 2.06 -19.69
C LYS A 29 -24.67 2.30 -18.36
N ARG A 30 -25.39 2.22 -17.23
CA ARG A 30 -24.79 2.34 -15.88
C ARG A 30 -23.82 1.22 -15.53
N GLN A 31 -24.00 0.02 -16.07
CA GLN A 31 -23.04 -1.07 -15.91
C GLN A 31 -21.76 -0.79 -16.70
N LEU A 32 -21.90 -0.39 -17.97
CA LEU A 32 -20.75 -0.05 -18.81
C LEU A 32 -19.95 1.13 -18.26
N GLU A 33 -20.62 2.14 -17.71
CA GLU A 33 -19.95 3.28 -17.05
C GLU A 33 -19.13 2.80 -15.83
N ARG A 34 -19.69 1.92 -14.98
CA ARG A 34 -18.96 1.32 -13.86
C ARG A 34 -17.80 0.44 -14.30
N GLU A 35 -18.01 -0.43 -15.29
CA GLU A 35 -16.95 -1.28 -15.85
C GLU A 35 -15.81 -0.43 -16.45
N TYR A 36 -16.16 0.68 -17.10
CA TYR A 36 -15.19 1.62 -17.66
C TYR A 36 -14.42 2.38 -16.55
N GLU A 37 -15.10 2.85 -15.51
CA GLU A 37 -14.47 3.47 -14.34
C GLU A 37 -13.52 2.48 -13.64
N GLU A 38 -13.97 1.26 -13.37
CA GLU A 38 -13.13 0.20 -12.79
C GLU A 38 -11.93 -0.13 -13.66
N ALA A 39 -12.11 -0.23 -14.98
CA ALA A 39 -11.02 -0.46 -15.92
C ALA A 39 -10.02 0.70 -15.96
N MET A 40 -10.50 1.94 -15.89
CA MET A 40 -9.66 3.14 -15.83
C MET A 40 -8.92 3.25 -14.51
N ILE A 41 -9.56 2.90 -13.39
CA ILE A 41 -8.92 2.78 -12.06
C ILE A 41 -7.84 1.71 -12.12
N LYS A 42 -8.15 0.51 -12.62
CA LYS A 42 -7.18 -0.60 -12.75
C LYS A 42 -6.00 -0.24 -13.64
N LYS A 43 -6.24 0.42 -14.77
CA LYS A 43 -5.20 0.88 -15.72
C LYS A 43 -4.36 2.00 -15.12
N SER A 44 -4.96 2.92 -14.36
CA SER A 44 -4.27 3.98 -13.62
C SER A 44 -3.40 3.38 -12.50
N ASN A 45 -3.91 2.40 -11.77
CA ASN A 45 -3.18 1.71 -10.70
C ASN A 45 -2.01 0.89 -11.25
N GLN A 46 -2.18 0.20 -12.40
CA GLN A 46 -1.05 -0.43 -13.12
C GLN A 46 0.02 0.57 -13.57
N LYS A 47 -0.35 1.84 -13.81
CA LYS A 47 0.59 2.89 -14.24
C LYS A 47 1.26 3.60 -13.05
N LYS A 48 0.62 3.64 -11.88
CA LYS A 48 1.11 4.26 -10.62
C LYS A 48 1.87 3.29 -9.71
N PHE A 49 1.67 1.97 -9.86
CA PHE A 49 2.38 0.91 -9.15
C PHE A 49 3.18 0.05 -10.13
N PRO A 50 4.52 0.02 -10.06
CA PRO A 50 5.24 -0.98 -10.82
C PRO A 50 5.38 -2.32 -10.07
N TRP A 51 4.98 -2.42 -8.79
CA TRP A 51 5.22 -3.63 -7.97
C TRP A 51 4.08 -3.87 -6.98
N SER A 52 3.53 -5.10 -6.97
CA SER A 52 2.71 -5.61 -5.86
C SER A 52 3.56 -5.86 -4.61
N PRO A 53 2.98 -6.07 -3.41
CA PRO A 53 3.73 -6.45 -2.21
C PRO A 53 4.60 -7.69 -2.41
N GLU A 54 4.09 -8.67 -3.14
CA GLU A 54 4.79 -9.90 -3.52
C GLU A 54 5.92 -9.59 -4.50
N ALA A 55 5.67 -8.70 -5.46
CA ALA A 55 6.71 -8.24 -6.38
C ALA A 55 7.82 -7.48 -5.63
N TRP A 56 7.48 -6.68 -4.61
CA TRP A 56 8.47 -5.99 -3.77
C TRP A 56 9.30 -6.97 -2.94
N LYS A 57 8.65 -7.97 -2.33
CA LYS A 57 9.33 -9.06 -1.62
C LYS A 57 10.25 -9.84 -2.57
N ALA A 58 9.74 -10.21 -3.75
CA ALA A 58 10.51 -10.90 -4.79
C ALA A 58 11.66 -10.05 -5.32
N ALA A 59 11.49 -8.74 -5.46
CA ALA A 59 12.56 -7.82 -5.86
C ALA A 59 13.64 -7.72 -4.77
N GLY A 60 13.24 -7.72 -3.49
CA GLY A 60 14.15 -7.85 -2.35
C GLY A 60 14.93 -9.16 -2.41
N GLU A 61 14.26 -10.29 -2.64
CA GLU A 61 14.90 -11.61 -2.77
C GLU A 61 15.81 -11.71 -4.00
N ALA A 62 15.42 -11.16 -5.14
CA ALA A 62 16.24 -11.09 -6.36
C ALA A 62 17.46 -10.19 -6.17
N HIS A 63 17.34 -9.11 -5.40
CA HIS A 63 18.48 -8.28 -5.02
C HIS A 63 19.42 -9.03 -4.07
N VAL A 64 18.91 -9.83 -3.12
CA VAL A 64 19.73 -10.74 -2.27
C VAL A 64 20.51 -11.74 -3.11
N ARG A 65 19.92 -12.24 -4.21
CA ARG A 65 20.57 -13.13 -5.18
C ARG A 65 21.53 -12.40 -6.14
N GLY A 66 21.62 -11.08 -6.06
CA GLY A 66 22.48 -10.26 -6.93
C GLY A 66 21.93 -10.05 -8.35
N GLU A 67 20.65 -10.39 -8.57
CA GLU A 67 20.02 -10.42 -9.90
C GLU A 67 19.34 -9.09 -10.26
N TYR A 68 19.13 -8.19 -9.28
CA TYR A 68 18.33 -6.99 -9.47
C TYR A 68 19.08 -5.67 -9.21
N ARG A 69 19.29 -4.85 -10.25
CA ARG A 69 20.02 -3.55 -10.20
C ARG A 69 19.13 -2.31 -10.00
N GLY A 70 17.81 -2.45 -9.89
CA GLY A 70 16.85 -1.33 -10.01
C GLY A 70 16.36 -0.67 -8.71
N ILE A 71 16.63 -1.23 -7.52
CA ILE A 71 16.17 -0.67 -6.22
C ILE A 71 17.14 0.41 -5.69
N SER A 72 18.27 0.64 -6.35
CA SER A 72 19.43 1.36 -5.81
C SER A 72 19.23 2.85 -5.47
N SER A 73 18.03 3.42 -5.66
CA SER A 73 17.71 4.83 -5.36
C SER A 73 16.64 5.02 -4.28
N GLN A 74 16.12 3.96 -3.66
CA GLN A 74 15.12 4.05 -2.60
C GLN A 74 15.68 3.40 -1.34
N GLY A 75 15.88 4.20 -0.31
CA GLY A 75 16.34 3.67 0.98
C GLY A 75 15.21 2.97 1.74
N PHE A 76 15.62 2.29 2.80
CA PHE A 76 14.81 1.35 3.57
C PHE A 76 14.60 1.94 4.97
N PRO A 77 13.37 2.37 5.31
CA PRO A 77 13.15 3.05 6.57
C PRO A 77 13.20 2.07 7.76
N ILE A 78 13.94 2.46 8.80
CA ILE A 78 13.97 1.80 10.13
C ILE A 78 13.39 2.78 11.14
N LEU A 79 12.38 2.36 11.90
CA LEU A 79 11.80 3.20 12.93
C LEU A 79 12.79 3.44 14.07
N CYS A 80 12.88 4.71 14.46
CA CYS A 80 13.59 5.19 15.62
C CYS A 80 12.54 5.68 16.61
N THR A 81 12.46 5.08 17.79
CA THR A 81 11.45 5.36 18.80
C THR A 81 12.10 5.88 20.08
N PRO A 82 12.43 7.19 20.20
CA PRO A 82 13.20 7.72 21.32
C PRO A 82 12.58 7.47 22.70
N SER A 83 11.25 7.39 22.77
CA SER A 83 10.49 7.16 24.00
C SER A 83 9.68 5.85 23.97
N GLY A 84 9.93 4.98 22.99
CA GLY A 84 9.16 3.75 22.77
C GLY A 84 9.88 2.47 23.21
N PRO A 85 9.17 1.35 23.30
CA PRO A 85 9.77 0.04 23.55
C PRO A 85 10.50 -0.42 22.28
N GLY A 86 11.82 -0.56 22.36
CA GLY A 86 12.63 -1.07 21.26
C GLY A 86 14.12 -0.77 21.43
N PRO A 87 15.00 -1.47 20.70
CA PRO A 87 16.44 -1.28 20.79
C PRO A 87 16.93 -0.01 20.07
N PHE A 88 16.08 0.64 19.27
CA PHE A 88 16.44 1.81 18.46
C PHE A 88 15.77 3.06 19.00
N THR A 89 16.35 3.64 20.05
CA THR A 89 15.91 4.93 20.61
C THR A 89 16.66 6.10 19.99
N THR A 90 17.86 5.86 19.44
CA THR A 90 18.65 6.86 18.73
C THR A 90 19.21 6.34 17.40
N PRO A 91 19.63 7.22 16.48
CA PRO A 91 20.28 6.85 15.22
C PRO A 91 21.56 6.04 15.42
N GLU A 92 22.29 6.27 16.51
CA GLU A 92 23.52 5.58 16.83
C GLU A 92 23.27 4.09 17.09
N ASN A 93 22.10 3.72 17.65
CA ASN A 93 21.73 2.31 17.78
C ASN A 93 21.55 1.64 16.40
N ILE A 94 20.97 2.39 15.45
CA ILE A 94 20.79 1.94 14.06
C ILE A 94 22.15 1.86 13.35
N GLN A 95 23.04 2.82 13.61
CA GLN A 95 24.42 2.80 13.12
C GLN A 95 25.15 1.54 13.56
N GLU A 96 25.13 1.23 14.85
CA GLU A 96 25.82 0.08 15.42
C GLU A 96 25.22 -1.24 14.89
N ALA A 97 23.89 -1.35 14.86
CA ALA A 97 23.22 -2.54 14.38
C ALA A 97 23.49 -2.77 12.88
N GLY A 98 23.40 -1.73 12.06
CA GLY A 98 23.64 -1.79 10.62
C GLY A 98 25.11 -1.80 10.21
N GLY A 99 26.03 -1.49 11.12
CA GLY A 99 27.46 -1.34 10.83
C GLY A 99 27.74 -0.18 9.88
N LEU A 100 27.10 0.97 10.10
CA LEU A 100 27.30 2.19 9.33
C LEU A 100 28.53 2.97 9.84
N GLU A 101 29.24 3.64 8.94
CA GLU A 101 30.40 4.49 9.28
C GLU A 101 30.01 5.72 10.11
N SER A 102 28.80 6.24 9.90
CA SER A 102 28.25 7.37 10.65
C SER A 102 26.77 7.16 10.95
N ALA A 103 26.27 7.86 11.96
CA ALA A 103 24.85 7.84 12.32
C ALA A 103 24.00 8.32 11.13
N PRO A 104 22.92 7.57 10.76
CA PRO A 104 22.02 7.99 9.70
C PRO A 104 21.18 9.20 10.13
N GLY A 105 20.71 9.98 9.16
CA GLY A 105 19.83 11.12 9.43
C GLY A 105 18.45 10.68 9.92
N VAL A 106 17.91 11.40 10.90
CA VAL A 106 16.54 11.20 11.38
C VAL A 106 15.57 11.99 10.54
N ILE A 107 14.55 11.31 10.02
CA ILE A 107 13.43 11.92 9.29
C ILE A 107 12.16 11.71 10.12
N SER A 108 11.38 12.79 10.29
CA SER A 108 10.08 12.72 10.96
C SER A 108 8.97 12.54 9.93
N SER A 109 8.02 11.66 10.21
CA SER A 109 6.83 11.43 9.39
C SER A 109 5.62 11.03 10.24
N THR A 110 4.51 10.73 9.59
CA THR A 110 3.26 10.32 10.24
C THR A 110 3.08 8.82 10.08
N GLU A 111 2.74 8.13 11.16
CA GLU A 111 2.31 6.73 11.10
C GLU A 111 1.06 6.60 10.22
N SER A 112 0.95 5.52 9.47
CA SER A 112 -0.25 5.20 8.71
C SER A 112 -0.83 3.90 9.25
N GLN A 113 -2.16 3.82 9.39
CA GLN A 113 -2.80 2.54 9.67
C GLN A 113 -2.61 1.57 8.52
N TRP A 114 -2.62 0.27 8.86
CA TRP A 114 -2.75 -0.82 7.90
C TRP A 114 -4.06 -0.65 7.12
N GLY A 115 -3.94 -0.54 5.81
CA GLY A 115 -5.04 -0.42 4.89
C GLY A 115 -4.53 -0.66 3.46
N PRO A 116 -5.41 -0.89 2.48
CA PRO A 116 -5.01 -1.04 1.08
C PRO A 116 -4.08 0.12 0.70
N ILE A 117 -2.97 -0.18 0.01
CA ILE A 117 -1.96 0.81 -0.43
C ILE A 117 -2.58 1.85 -1.42
N GLU A 118 -3.86 1.69 -1.76
CA GLU A 118 -4.69 2.59 -2.56
C GLU A 118 -5.75 3.33 -1.72
N LEU A 119 -5.34 4.43 -1.10
CA LEU A 119 -6.22 5.55 -0.76
C LEU A 119 -5.32 6.78 -0.90
N GLU A 120 -5.57 7.55 -1.97
CA GLU A 120 -5.06 8.91 -2.05
C GLU A 120 -5.60 9.65 -0.81
N PRO A 121 -4.81 10.54 -0.17
CA PRO A 121 -5.24 11.23 1.03
C PRO A 121 -6.42 12.16 0.69
N THR A 122 -7.65 11.72 0.89
CA THR A 122 -8.79 12.61 0.97
C THR A 122 -8.68 13.47 2.22
N GLU A 123 -9.22 14.69 2.17
CA GLU A 123 -9.31 15.63 3.30
C GLU A 123 -9.85 14.96 4.58
N GLU A 124 -10.75 13.98 4.42
CA GLU A 124 -11.34 13.19 5.51
C GLU A 124 -10.33 12.19 6.15
N VAL A 125 -9.43 11.57 5.37
CA VAL A 125 -8.35 10.70 5.89
C VAL A 125 -7.25 11.53 6.56
N SER A 126 -7.04 12.77 6.10
CA SER A 126 -6.13 13.73 6.75
C SER A 126 -6.62 14.18 8.12
N GLN A 127 -7.93 14.14 8.37
CA GLN A 127 -8.57 14.51 9.64
C GLN A 127 -8.77 13.33 10.60
N MET A 128 -8.88 12.09 10.10
CA MET A 128 -9.06 10.88 10.94
C MET A 128 -7.76 10.35 11.58
N ASN A 129 -6.58 10.70 11.06
CA ASN A 129 -5.31 10.31 11.67
C ASN A 129 -4.94 11.28 12.81
N GLY A 130 -5.31 10.92 14.04
CA GLY A 130 -4.63 11.39 15.24
C GLY A 130 -3.15 11.03 15.16
N LYS A 131 -2.34 11.97 14.62
CA LYS A 131 -0.98 11.75 14.12
C LYS A 131 0.01 11.33 15.22
N ALA A 132 0.22 10.03 15.42
CA ALA A 132 1.48 9.56 15.99
C ALA A 132 2.59 9.93 14.99
N ARG A 133 3.39 10.94 15.36
CA ARG A 133 4.59 11.30 14.60
C ARG A 133 5.63 10.21 14.86
N VAL A 134 6.04 9.52 13.80
CA VAL A 134 7.10 8.52 13.86
C VAL A 134 8.40 9.13 13.35
N GLN A 135 9.51 8.72 13.93
CA GLN A 135 10.83 9.03 13.44
C GLN A 135 11.41 7.78 12.80
N TYR A 136 12.13 7.95 11.70
CA TYR A 136 12.82 6.86 11.04
C TYR A 136 14.17 7.31 10.49
N CYS A 137 15.06 6.35 10.31
CA CYS A 137 16.31 6.52 9.59
C CYS A 137 16.20 5.84 8.23
N ASP A 138 16.64 6.53 7.19
CA ASP A 138 16.72 5.96 5.85
C ASP A 138 18.08 5.27 5.66
N VAL A 139 18.08 3.95 5.45
CA VAL A 139 19.33 3.18 5.32
C VAL A 139 19.40 2.41 4.00
N GLY A 140 20.60 2.01 3.61
CA GLY A 140 20.81 1.14 2.47
C GLY A 140 20.32 -0.29 2.72
N PHE A 141 20.19 -1.07 1.64
CA PHE A 141 19.71 -2.45 1.71
C PHE A 141 20.60 -3.35 2.59
N LYS A 142 21.92 -3.20 2.48
CA LYS A 142 22.87 -4.03 3.23
C LYS A 142 22.76 -3.80 4.73
N GLU A 143 22.56 -2.54 5.13
CA GLU A 143 22.39 -2.10 6.50
C GLU A 143 21.05 -2.60 7.04
N TRP A 144 19.97 -2.40 6.26
CA TRP A 144 18.64 -2.91 6.57
C TRP A 144 18.64 -4.42 6.79
N LYS A 145 19.31 -5.18 5.92
CA LYS A 145 19.43 -6.63 6.05
C LYS A 145 20.14 -7.03 7.34
N ARG A 146 21.29 -6.42 7.63
CA ARG A 146 22.04 -6.64 8.89
C ARG A 146 21.21 -6.34 10.13
N ILE A 147 20.43 -5.25 10.09
CA ILE A 147 19.53 -4.86 11.18
C ILE A 147 18.45 -5.93 11.39
N LYS A 148 17.77 -6.39 10.34
CA LYS A 148 16.76 -7.46 10.44
C LYS A 148 17.35 -8.80 10.89
N GLU A 149 18.58 -9.11 10.50
CA GLU A 149 19.27 -10.31 10.96
C GLU A 149 19.53 -10.27 12.47
N LYS A 150 19.84 -9.10 13.03
CA LYS A 150 20.15 -8.89 14.45
C LYS A 150 18.96 -8.55 15.35
N THR A 151 17.77 -8.31 14.80
CA THR A 151 16.61 -7.82 15.57
C THR A 151 15.36 -8.64 15.34
N GLU A 152 14.56 -8.82 16.38
CA GLU A 152 13.16 -9.25 16.26
C GLU A 152 12.30 -8.00 16.10
N GLY A 153 11.35 -8.04 15.15
CA GLY A 153 10.56 -6.88 14.80
C GLY A 153 9.46 -7.19 13.79
N VAL A 154 8.75 -6.14 13.38
CA VAL A 154 7.65 -6.21 12.42
C VAL A 154 7.78 -5.12 11.36
N ASP A 155 7.19 -5.37 10.20
CA ASP A 155 7.05 -4.33 9.16
C ASP A 155 5.77 -3.52 9.42
N VAL A 156 5.92 -2.20 9.55
CA VAL A 156 4.83 -1.24 9.74
C VAL A 156 4.74 -0.27 8.56
N VAL A 157 3.57 0.30 8.30
CA VAL A 157 3.37 1.20 7.15
C VAL A 157 3.53 2.65 7.58
N ILE A 158 4.42 3.37 6.89
CA ILE A 158 4.65 4.80 7.13
C ILE A 158 4.56 5.61 5.83
N TRP A 159 4.41 6.93 5.97
CA TRP A 159 4.68 7.85 4.89
C TRP A 159 6.19 8.09 4.73
N PHE A 160 6.74 7.82 3.56
CA PHE A 160 8.15 7.98 3.20
C PHE A 160 8.23 8.69 1.85
N ASN A 161 8.79 9.91 1.83
CA ASN A 161 8.90 10.75 0.62
C ASN A 161 7.58 10.88 -0.17
N GLY A 162 6.49 11.15 0.54
CA GLY A 162 5.15 11.34 -0.06
C GLY A 162 4.48 10.04 -0.53
N LYS A 163 5.02 8.86 -0.20
CA LYS A 163 4.48 7.55 -0.57
C LYS A 163 4.38 6.63 0.65
N ARG A 164 3.45 5.67 0.65
CA ARG A 164 3.40 4.66 1.72
C ARG A 164 4.47 3.59 1.52
N ARG A 165 5.20 3.25 2.58
CA ARG A 165 6.29 2.25 2.59
C ARG A 165 6.28 1.41 3.85
N PHE A 166 6.78 0.19 3.75
CA PHE A 166 7.11 -0.62 4.91
C PHE A 166 8.39 -0.09 5.56
N ALA A 167 8.29 0.21 6.85
CA ALA A 167 9.42 0.45 7.73
C ALA A 167 9.57 -0.70 8.71
N TRP A 168 10.80 -1.01 9.09
CA TRP A 168 11.05 -2.01 10.13
C TRP A 168 10.95 -1.38 11.51
N LEU A 169 10.10 -1.94 12.37
CA LEU A 169 10.02 -1.63 13.80
C LEU A 169 10.66 -2.79 14.58
N ALA A 170 11.85 -2.56 15.14
CA ALA A 170 12.49 -3.55 16.00
C ALA A 170 11.88 -3.50 17.41
N HIS A 171 11.51 -4.65 17.94
CA HIS A 171 11.04 -4.81 19.33
C HIS A 171 12.20 -5.18 20.28
N SER A 172 13.19 -5.94 19.80
CA SER A 172 14.35 -6.35 20.61
C SER A 172 15.53 -6.79 19.74
N MET A 173 16.72 -6.88 20.35
CA MET A 173 17.88 -7.53 19.75
C MET A 173 17.72 -9.04 19.88
N LYS A 174 18.10 -9.79 18.83
CA LYS A 174 18.21 -11.25 18.93
C LYS A 174 19.35 -11.60 19.88
N GLN A 175 19.11 -12.56 20.77
CA GLN A 175 20.17 -13.11 21.61
C GLN A 175 21.19 -13.79 20.70
N LYS A 176 22.49 -13.50 20.90
CA LYS A 176 23.53 -14.36 20.34
C LYS A 176 23.33 -15.74 20.97
N LEU A 177 23.03 -16.75 20.17
CA LEU A 177 23.34 -18.11 20.58
C LEU A 177 24.86 -18.15 20.72
N GLU A 178 25.35 -18.11 21.96
CA GLU A 178 26.70 -18.57 22.24
C GLU A 178 26.68 -20.08 22.01
N GLU A 179 27.16 -20.50 20.84
CA GLU A 179 27.52 -21.88 20.59
C GLU A 179 28.73 -22.18 21.49
N TRP A 180 28.50 -22.97 22.54
CA TRP A 180 29.55 -23.51 23.42
C TRP A 180 30.33 -24.63 22.74
#